data_AF-Q8RQH9-F1
#
_entry.id   AF-Q8RQH9-F1
#
_cell.length_a   1.000
_cell.length_b   1.000
_cell.length_c   1.000
_cell.angle_alpha   90.00
_cell.angle_beta   90.00
_cell.angle_gamma   90.00
#
_symmetry.space_group_name_H-M   'P 1'
#
loop_
_entity.id
_entity.type
_entity.pdbx_description
1 polymer ?
#
loop_
_entity_poly.entity_id
_entity_poly.type
_entity_poly.pdbx_seq_one_letter_code
_entity_poly.pdbx_strand_id
1 'polypeptide(L)'
;MTQHKEEQMNEALALFYFAYKTFTEKPDEIIKEYGIQRVHHRILFFIARFPGISVNELLSLLEISKQALHGPLRQLVEKGLIESNEAMHD
;
A
#
# COMPACT_ATOMS: atom_id res chain seq x y z
N MET A 1 -30.34 -10.72 13.50
CA MET A 1 -29.62 -11.77 12.75
C MET A 1 -29.78 -13.07 13.51
N THR A 2 -29.91 -14.23 12.84
CA THR A 2 -29.91 -15.53 13.53
C THR A 2 -28.47 -15.89 13.91
N GLN A 3 -28.28 -16.54 15.06
CA GLN A 3 -26.95 -16.94 15.57
C GLN A 3 -26.13 -17.70 14.53
N HIS A 4 -26.77 -18.58 13.76
CA HIS A 4 -26.12 -19.33 12.67
C HIS A 4 -25.56 -18.43 11.54
N LYS A 5 -26.24 -17.32 11.21
CA LYS A 5 -25.78 -16.39 10.18
C LYS A 5 -24.58 -15.56 10.66
N GLU A 6 -24.53 -15.27 11.96
CA GLU A 6 -23.40 -14.60 12.59
C GLU A 6 -22.16 -15.51 12.63
N GLU A 7 -22.34 -16.79 12.98
CA GLU A 7 -21.26 -17.79 12.95
C GLU A 7 -20.65 -17.95 11.55
N GLN A 8 -21.48 -18.08 10.51
CA GLN A 8 -21.02 -18.14 9.12
C GLN A 8 -20.25 -16.88 8.70
N MET A 9 -20.70 -15.70 9.13
CA MET A 9 -20.03 -14.43 8.81
C MET A 9 -18.67 -14.32 9.52
N ASN A 10 -18.59 -14.78 10.78
CA ASN A 10 -17.33 -14.82 11.53
C ASN A 10 -16.33 -15.80 10.90
N GLU A 11 -16.79 -16.96 10.42
CA GLU A 11 -15.95 -17.91 9.70
C GLU A 11 -15.42 -17.30 8.39
N ALA A 12 -16.28 -16.65 7.61
CA ALA A 12 -15.87 -15.97 6.38
C ALA A 12 -14.85 -14.85 6.65
N LEU A 13 -15.04 -14.07 7.71
CA LEU A 13 -14.08 -13.03 8.13
C LEU A 13 -12.73 -13.63 8.54
N ALA A 14 -12.74 -14.74 9.29
CA ALA A 14 -11.51 -15.42 9.68
C ALA A 14 -10.75 -15.99 8.47
N LEU A 15 -11.46 -16.63 7.53
CA LEU A 15 -10.88 -17.15 6.30
C LEU A 15 -10.27 -16.03 5.46
N PHE A 16 -10.97 -14.89 5.32
CA PHE A 16 -10.44 -13.73 4.62
C PHE A 16 -9.19 -13.19 5.30
N TYR A 17 -9.18 -13.11 6.63
CA TYR A 17 -8.01 -12.69 7.40
C TYR A 17 -6.80 -13.60 7.15
N PHE A 18 -6.97 -14.93 7.25
CA PHE A 18 -5.87 -15.86 7.02
C PHE A 18 -5.36 -15.83 5.58
N ALA A 19 -6.27 -15.79 4.60
CA ALA A 19 -5.91 -15.67 3.19
C ALA A 19 -5.13 -14.37 2.92
N TYR A 20 -5.62 -13.23 3.41
CA TYR A 20 -4.95 -11.95 3.26
C TYR A 20 -3.58 -11.94 3.95
N LYS A 21 -3.48 -12.50 5.17
CA LYS A 21 -2.22 -12.61 5.91
C LYS A 21 -1.21 -13.45 5.13
N THR A 22 -1.55 -14.65 4.70
CA THR A 22 -0.64 -15.52 3.94
C THR A 22 -0.24 -14.91 2.59
N PHE A 23 -1.17 -14.24 1.91
CA PHE A 23 -0.88 -13.52 0.67
C PHE A 23 0.15 -12.39 0.88
N THR A 24 0.14 -11.79 2.06
CA THR A 24 0.94 -10.61 2.38
C THR A 24 2.24 -10.92 3.14
N GLU A 25 2.38 -12.09 3.76
CA GLU A 25 3.56 -12.47 4.56
C GLU A 25 4.85 -12.48 3.71
N LYS A 26 4.84 -13.15 2.55
CA LYS A 26 6.07 -13.29 1.75
C LYS A 26 6.58 -11.97 1.16
N PRO A 27 5.73 -11.11 0.57
CA PRO A 27 6.14 -9.78 0.17
C PRO A 27 6.67 -8.94 1.34
N ASP A 28 6.07 -9.06 2.54
CA ASP A 28 6.55 -8.35 3.72
C ASP A 28 7.95 -8.77 4.16
N GLU A 29 8.29 -10.06 4.08
CA GLU A 29 9.63 -10.54 4.35
C GLU A 29 10.64 -9.91 3.40
N ILE A 30 10.34 -9.92 2.09
CA ILE A 30 11.23 -9.38 1.07
C ILE A 30 11.44 -7.87 1.28
N ILE A 31 10.38 -7.09 1.46
CA ILE A 31 10.51 -5.63 1.58
C ILE A 31 11.18 -5.19 2.89
N LYS A 32 11.13 -6.01 3.94
CA LYS A 32 11.87 -5.76 5.19
C LYS A 32 13.37 -5.73 4.96
N GLU A 33 13.91 -6.53 4.03
CA GLU A 33 15.32 -6.53 3.67
C GLU A 33 15.78 -5.17 3.08
N TYR A 34 14.86 -4.43 2.47
CA TYR A 34 15.10 -3.07 1.94
C TYR A 34 14.88 -1.97 2.99
N GLY A 35 14.52 -2.33 4.23
CA GLY A 35 14.22 -1.40 5.31
C GLY A 35 13.03 -0.52 5.01
N ILE A 36 12.02 -1.06 4.32
CA ILE A 36 10.76 -0.37 4.00
C ILE A 36 9.55 -1.20 4.46
N GLN A 37 8.42 -0.53 4.65
CA GLN A 37 7.16 -1.11 5.10
C GLN A 37 6.16 -1.28 3.96
N ARG A 38 5.07 -2.02 4.19
CA ARG A 38 3.99 -2.26 3.21
C ARG A 38 3.45 -1.01 2.54
N VAL A 39 3.35 0.12 3.25
CA VAL A 39 2.90 1.39 2.63
C VAL A 39 3.81 1.81 1.47
N HIS A 40 5.13 1.66 1.63
CA HIS A 40 6.12 1.93 0.59
C HIS A 40 5.96 0.97 -0.58
N HIS A 41 5.75 -0.33 -0.30
CA HIS A 41 5.50 -1.33 -1.33
C HIS A 41 4.25 -1.00 -2.16
N ARG A 42 3.15 -0.58 -1.53
CA ARG A 42 1.94 -0.15 -2.25
C ARG A 42 2.20 1.06 -3.15
N ILE A 43 2.98 2.03 -2.67
CA ILE A 43 3.37 3.20 -3.47
C ILE A 43 4.21 2.75 -4.68
N LEU A 44 5.25 1.94 -4.46
CA LEU A 44 6.10 1.41 -5.53
C LEU A 44 5.30 0.61 -6.57
N PHE A 45 4.35 -0.22 -6.13
CA PHE A 45 3.47 -0.97 -7.02
C PHE A 45 2.70 -0.05 -7.98
N PHE A 46 2.10 1.03 -7.46
CA PHE A 46 1.34 1.95 -8.29
C PHE A 46 2.22 2.80 -9.21
N ILE A 47 3.36 3.29 -8.72
CA ILE A 47 4.32 4.04 -9.55
C ILE A 47 4.88 3.15 -10.69
N ALA A 48 5.21 1.89 -10.39
CA ALA A 48 5.70 0.96 -11.41
C ALA A 48 4.63 0.63 -12.46
N ARG A 49 3.35 0.57 -12.05
CA ARG A 49 2.24 0.28 -12.97
C ARG A 49 1.80 1.50 -13.80
N PHE A 50 1.96 2.68 -13.22
CA PHE A 50 1.56 3.98 -13.78
C PHE A 50 2.73 4.98 -13.67
N PRO A 51 3.76 4.87 -14.54
CA PRO A 51 4.89 5.79 -14.52
C PRO A 51 4.42 7.25 -14.72
N GLY A 52 4.95 8.17 -13.91
CA GLY A 52 4.55 9.57 -13.95
C GLY A 52 3.23 9.89 -13.25
N ILE A 53 2.64 8.93 -12.52
CA ILE A 53 1.43 9.16 -11.71
C ILE A 53 1.61 10.35 -10.75
N SER A 54 0.60 11.21 -10.70
CA SER A 54 0.62 12.36 -9.80
C SER A 54 0.42 11.95 -8.34
N VAL A 55 0.89 12.78 -7.41
CA VAL A 55 0.66 12.57 -5.97
C VAL A 55 -0.83 12.50 -5.63
N ASN A 56 -1.67 13.29 -6.33
CA ASN A 56 -3.12 13.28 -6.10
C ASN A 56 -3.76 11.97 -6.53
N GLU A 57 -3.35 11.40 -7.67
CA GLU A 57 -3.84 10.09 -8.11
C GLU A 57 -3.36 8.97 -7.18
N LEU A 58 -2.12 9.03 -6.69
CA LEU A 58 -1.64 8.08 -5.68
C LEU A 58 -2.48 8.12 -4.40
N LEU A 59 -2.88 9.31 -3.92
CA LEU A 59 -3.76 9.43 -2.75
C LEU A 59 -5.11 8.75 -2.99
N SER A 60 -5.70 8.95 -4.18
CA SER A 60 -6.96 8.32 -4.56
C SER A 60 -6.85 6.80 -4.67
N LEU A 61 -5.78 6.28 -5.30
CA LEU A 61 -5.57 4.83 -5.45
C LEU A 61 -5.22 4.14 -4.13
N LEU A 62 -4.49 4.83 -3.25
CA LEU A 62 -4.08 4.27 -1.95
C LEU A 62 -5.17 4.42 -0.88
N GLU A 63 -6.14 5.30 -1.10
CA GLU A 63 -7.20 5.67 -0.15
C GLU A 63 -6.63 6.12 1.20
N ILE A 64 -5.61 6.99 1.16
CA ILE A 64 -4.94 7.52 2.36
C ILE A 64 -4.89 9.05 2.35
N SER A 65 -4.63 9.64 3.51
CA SER A 65 -4.44 11.09 3.64
C SER A 65 -3.08 11.55 3.10
N LYS A 66 -2.99 12.84 2.76
CA LYS A 66 -1.72 13.50 2.39
C LYS A 66 -0.63 13.30 3.45
N GLN A 67 -1.01 13.39 4.72
CA GLN A 67 -0.10 13.23 5.86
C GLN A 67 0.45 11.80 5.95
N ALA A 68 -0.40 10.79 5.71
CA ALA A 68 0.02 9.39 5.69
C ALA A 68 0.91 9.05 4.49
N LEU A 69 0.76 9.74 3.36
CA LEU A 69 1.56 9.51 2.15
C LEU A 69 2.93 10.23 2.19
N HIS A 70 3.00 11.43 2.77
CA HIS A 70 4.19 12.28 2.69
C HIS A 70 5.45 11.63 3.26
N GLY A 71 5.36 11.03 4.46
CA GLY A 71 6.50 10.36 5.09
C GLY A 71 7.06 9.21 4.24
N PRO A 72 6.22 8.24 3.83
CA PRO A 72 6.62 7.16 2.95
C PRO A 72 7.19 7.59 1.60
N LEU A 73 6.58 8.58 0.92
CA LEU A 73 7.13 9.10 -0.33
C LEU A 73 8.53 9.68 -0.14
N ARG A 74 8.73 10.50 0.89
CA ARG A 74 10.04 11.08 1.20
C ARG A 74 11.08 10.00 1.45
N GLN A 75 10.75 8.97 2.22
CA GLN A 75 11.67 7.85 2.49
C GLN A 75 12.03 7.07 1.21
N LEU A 76 11.09 6.90 0.28
CA LEU A 76 11.37 6.26 -1.02
C LEU A 76 12.33 7.09 -1.88
N VAL A 77 12.17 8.42 -1.90
CA VAL A 77 13.09 9.34 -2.59
C VAL A 77 14.48 9.31 -1.95
N GLU A 78 14.56 9.41 -0.61
CA GLU A 78 15.82 9.36 0.14
C GLU A 78 16.59 8.05 -0.07
N LYS A 79 15.87 6.94 -0.31
CA LYS A 79 16.45 5.63 -0.64
C LYS A 79 16.79 5.47 -2.13
N GLY A 80 16.50 6.46 -2.98
CA GLY A 80 16.70 6.38 -4.44
C GLY A 80 15.82 5.34 -5.13
N LEU A 81 14.67 4.98 -4.53
CA LEU A 81 13.74 3.99 -5.08
C LEU A 81 12.71 4.60 -6.02
N ILE A 82 12.47 5.92 -5.89
CA ILE A 82 11.63 6.71 -6.80
C ILE A 82 12.27 8.07 -7.03
N GLU A 83 11.90 8.70 -8.13
CA GLU A 83 12.22 10.09 -8.43
C GLU A 83 10.92 10.91 -8.43
N SER A 84 11.01 12.15 -7.96
CA SER A 84 9.90 13.11 -8.00
C SER A 84 10.30 14.26 -8.89
N ASN A 85 9.59 14.42 -10.01
CA ASN A 85 9.75 15.57 -10.88
C ASN A 85 8.75 16.64 -10.45
N GLU A 86 9.22 17.88 -10.30
CA GLU A 86 8.29 19.01 -10.22
C GLU A 86 7.54 19.10 -11.54
N ALA A 87 6.21 19.19 -11.48
CA ALA A 87 5.45 19.54 -12.67
C ALA A 87 5.93 20.91 -13.13
N MET A 88 6.35 21.04 -14.40
CA MET A 88 6.55 22.36 -14.99
C MET A 88 5.24 23.13 -14.85
N HIS A 89 5.25 24.17 -14.01
CA HIS A 89 4.20 25.15 -13.99
C HIS A 89 4.37 26.00 -15.25
N ASP A 90 3.60 25.69 -16.29
CA ASP A 90 3.31 26.63 -17.38
C ASP A 90 2.33 27.71 -16.90
#